data_AF-A0A3D9GZB2-F1
#
_entry.id   AF-A0A3D9GZB2-F1
#
_cell.length_a   1.000
_cell.length_b   1.000
_cell.length_c   1.000
_cell.angle_alpha   90.00
_cell.angle_beta   90.00
_cell.angle_gamma   90.00
#
_symmetry.space_group_name_H-M   'P 1'
#
loop_
_entity.id
_entity.type
_entity.pdbx_description
1 polymer ?
#
loop_
_entity_poly.entity_id
_entity_poly.type
_entity_poly.pdbx_seq_one_letter_code
_entity_poly.pdbx_strand_id
1 'polypeptide(L)'
;MDYHKTYDYFYKKAQDVSKRMIMAEMQKAKLKNRPFSTLHNKIIEDLHDYIQINFTNDLKLNFNESHSIFQNKHTYYSGTENEIVKWILEDEINKAFKKNQVSSYSSFIADLAVETSLKVALNHFNNYSGYYQLVYDLDKYEYFVFKYFEGIAYESSIFYKNMMDEKYPKKAIEREKRLKISASHKSPGKEGENVLEKTISVEEEDILELLNSFTDKEKYLLIHVINKLIRKPTTIPVTDLMKLVRIVGTYEDLDIFIKNSNNVTAYSKVSKGVGYYKEEKQLKIIDSTILKLSTFNIEVVNHQLLNLRIKHLQDKENIRKPK
;
A
#
# COMPACT_ATOMS: atom_id res chain seq x y z
N MET A 1 -31.05 17.21 -14.70
CA MET A 1 -30.98 16.30 -13.54
C MET A 1 -29.52 15.95 -13.35
N ASP A 2 -29.01 15.96 -12.12
CA ASP A 2 -27.61 15.66 -11.83
C ASP A 2 -27.45 14.13 -11.73
N TYR A 3 -27.02 13.51 -12.83
CA TYR A 3 -26.93 12.06 -12.96
C TYR A 3 -25.80 11.48 -12.10
N HIS A 4 -24.74 12.25 -11.86
CA HIS A 4 -23.68 11.86 -10.92
C HIS A 4 -24.22 11.79 -9.48
N LYS A 5 -24.99 12.79 -9.03
CA LYS A 5 -25.67 12.70 -7.72
C LYS A 5 -26.65 11.55 -7.61
N THR A 6 -27.35 11.23 -8.71
CA THR A 6 -28.28 10.09 -8.74
C THR A 6 -27.49 8.78 -8.57
N TYR A 7 -26.40 8.61 -9.31
CA TYR A 7 -25.50 7.48 -9.19
C TYR A 7 -24.96 7.33 -7.75
N ASP A 8 -24.37 8.40 -7.19
CA ASP A 8 -23.78 8.38 -5.85
C ASP A 8 -24.80 8.00 -4.77
N TYR A 9 -26.02 8.54 -4.87
CA TYR A 9 -27.12 8.21 -3.95
C TYR A 9 -27.44 6.71 -3.97
N PHE A 10 -27.68 6.14 -5.16
CA PHE A 10 -28.05 4.73 -5.29
C PHE A 10 -26.89 3.79 -4.98
N TYR A 11 -25.66 4.16 -5.38
CA TYR A 11 -24.45 3.41 -5.08
C TYR A 11 -24.24 3.26 -3.56
N LYS A 12 -24.28 4.39 -2.83
CA LYS A 12 -24.11 4.39 -1.37
C LYS A 12 -25.25 3.65 -0.68
N LYS A 13 -26.49 3.88 -1.11
CA LYS A 13 -27.66 3.20 -0.54
C LYS A 13 -27.58 1.68 -0.72
N ALA A 14 -27.17 1.21 -1.90
CA ALA A 14 -26.96 -0.21 -2.15
C ALA A 14 -25.86 -0.80 -1.26
N GLN A 15 -24.77 -0.05 -1.02
CA GLN A 15 -23.68 -0.46 -0.15
C GLN A 15 -24.12 -0.59 1.32
N ASP A 16 -24.93 0.35 1.81
CA ASP A 16 -25.47 0.32 3.18
C ASP A 16 -26.51 -0.80 3.34
N VAL A 17 -27.31 -1.07 2.31
CA VAL A 17 -28.29 -2.17 2.31
C VAL A 17 -27.58 -3.53 2.29
N SER A 18 -26.61 -3.73 1.39
CA SER A 18 -25.88 -4.98 1.29
C SER A 18 -25.10 -5.28 2.57
N LYS A 19 -24.46 -4.28 3.18
CA LYS A 19 -23.80 -4.41 4.48
C LYS A 19 -24.76 -4.92 5.55
N ARG A 20 -25.92 -4.27 5.69
CA ARG A 20 -26.94 -4.68 6.68
C ARG A 20 -27.49 -6.08 6.41
N MET A 21 -27.71 -6.43 5.16
CA MET A 21 -28.20 -7.75 4.76
C MET A 21 -27.20 -8.85 5.13
N ILE A 22 -25.93 -8.70 4.76
CA ILE A 22 -24.88 -9.68 5.07
C ILE A 22 -24.69 -9.81 6.59
N MET A 23 -24.62 -8.69 7.31
CA MET A 23 -24.53 -8.71 8.78
C MET A 23 -25.72 -9.43 9.42
N ALA A 24 -26.94 -9.19 8.94
CA ALA A 24 -28.13 -9.86 9.46
C ALA A 24 -28.10 -11.38 9.20
N GLU A 25 -27.67 -11.82 8.02
CA GLU A 25 -27.51 -13.25 7.72
C GLU A 25 -26.41 -13.90 8.57
N MET A 26 -25.30 -13.19 8.79
CA MET A 26 -24.26 -13.61 9.74
C MET A 26 -24.82 -13.77 11.15
N GLN A 27 -25.54 -12.79 11.68
CA GLN A 27 -26.12 -12.86 13.02
C GLN A 27 -27.12 -14.03 13.14
N LYS A 28 -28.00 -14.21 12.14
CA LYS A 28 -28.94 -15.35 12.10
C LYS A 28 -28.24 -16.70 12.07
N ALA A 29 -27.15 -16.82 11.31
CA ALA A 29 -26.35 -18.04 11.23
C ALA A 29 -25.59 -18.32 12.52
N LYS A 30 -25.08 -17.27 13.18
CA LYS A 30 -24.42 -17.36 14.48
C LYS A 30 -25.34 -17.92 15.55
N LEU A 31 -26.58 -17.42 15.62
CA LEU A 31 -27.61 -17.94 16.53
C LEU A 31 -27.93 -19.43 16.30
N LYS A 32 -27.70 -19.92 15.08
CA LYS A 32 -27.91 -21.33 14.68
C LYS A 32 -26.62 -22.15 14.73
N ASN A 33 -25.53 -21.62 15.26
CA ASN A 33 -24.20 -22.25 15.30
C ASN A 33 -23.73 -22.77 13.92
N ARG A 34 -24.04 -22.05 12.85
CA ARG A 34 -23.65 -22.46 11.49
C ARG A 34 -22.17 -22.15 11.24
N PRO A 35 -21.43 -23.01 10.53
CA PRO A 35 -20.07 -22.70 10.10
C PRO A 35 -20.04 -21.48 9.17
N PHE A 36 -19.04 -20.62 9.35
CA PHE A 36 -18.85 -19.43 8.51
C PHE A 36 -18.70 -19.80 7.03
N SER A 37 -17.93 -20.84 6.70
CA SER A 37 -17.70 -21.25 5.30
C SER A 37 -18.99 -21.58 4.55
N THR A 38 -19.92 -22.31 5.17
CA THR A 38 -21.22 -22.63 4.58
C THR A 38 -22.08 -21.38 4.38
N LEU A 39 -22.09 -20.48 5.38
CA LEU A 39 -22.81 -19.22 5.25
C LEU A 39 -22.20 -18.33 4.15
N HIS A 40 -20.88 -18.20 4.14
CA HIS A 40 -20.14 -17.33 3.24
C HIS A 40 -20.40 -17.69 1.78
N ASN A 41 -20.26 -18.97 1.43
CA ASN A 41 -20.58 -19.49 0.11
C ASN A 41 -22.04 -19.20 -0.27
N LYS A 42 -22.98 -19.45 0.65
CA LYS A 42 -24.39 -19.18 0.40
C LYS A 42 -24.65 -17.69 0.13
N ILE A 43 -24.10 -16.79 0.94
CA ILE A 43 -24.28 -15.34 0.75
C ILE A 43 -23.69 -14.92 -0.60
N ILE A 44 -22.55 -15.47 -1.00
CA ILE A 44 -21.93 -15.19 -2.30
C ILE A 44 -22.83 -15.63 -3.45
N GLU A 45 -23.34 -16.86 -3.39
CA GLU A 45 -24.27 -17.41 -4.39
C GLU A 45 -25.56 -16.56 -4.47
N ASP A 46 -26.23 -16.35 -3.33
CA ASP A 46 -27.47 -15.56 -3.26
C ASP A 46 -27.27 -14.13 -3.79
N LEU A 47 -26.15 -13.48 -3.44
CA LEU A 47 -25.85 -12.12 -3.89
C LEU A 47 -25.49 -12.09 -5.38
N HIS A 48 -24.71 -13.06 -5.86
CA HIS A 48 -24.38 -13.19 -7.28
C HIS A 48 -25.64 -13.35 -8.13
N ASP A 49 -26.52 -14.28 -7.76
CA ASP A 49 -27.75 -14.56 -8.48
C ASP A 49 -28.71 -13.36 -8.45
N TYR A 50 -28.82 -12.69 -7.30
CA TYR A 50 -29.59 -11.46 -7.18
C TYR A 50 -29.08 -10.36 -8.11
N ILE A 51 -27.76 -10.16 -8.21
CA ILE A 51 -27.16 -9.19 -9.13
C ILE A 51 -27.47 -9.54 -10.58
N GLN A 52 -27.30 -10.81 -10.96
CA GLN A 52 -27.52 -11.25 -12.34
C GLN A 52 -28.97 -11.07 -12.77
N ILE A 53 -29.91 -11.59 -11.96
CA ILE A 53 -31.33 -11.63 -12.29
C ILE A 53 -31.94 -10.24 -12.31
N ASN A 54 -31.62 -9.39 -11.32
CA ASN A 54 -32.31 -8.11 -11.15
C ASN A 54 -31.65 -6.94 -11.86
N PHE A 55 -30.38 -7.05 -12.25
CA PHE A 55 -29.65 -5.91 -12.83
C PHE A 55 -28.84 -6.30 -14.07
N THR A 56 -27.89 -7.23 -13.97
CA THR A 56 -26.93 -7.48 -15.06
C THR A 56 -27.61 -7.94 -16.34
N ASN A 57 -28.59 -8.83 -16.25
CA ASN A 57 -29.29 -9.34 -17.43
C ASN A 57 -30.08 -8.24 -18.15
N ASP A 58 -30.79 -7.39 -17.40
CA ASP A 58 -31.53 -6.26 -17.97
C ASP A 58 -30.60 -5.23 -18.61
N LEU A 59 -29.54 -4.84 -17.88
CA LEU A 59 -28.55 -3.87 -18.37
C LEU A 59 -27.86 -4.36 -19.67
N LYS A 60 -27.54 -5.65 -19.76
CA LYS A 60 -26.96 -6.24 -20.98
C LYS A 60 -27.95 -6.39 -22.11
N LEU A 61 -29.21 -6.72 -21.83
CA LEU A 61 -30.23 -6.96 -22.86
C LEU A 61 -30.77 -5.64 -23.43
N ASN A 62 -31.10 -4.69 -22.55
CA ASN A 62 -31.78 -3.45 -22.89
C ASN A 62 -30.85 -2.25 -23.07
N PHE A 63 -29.65 -2.27 -22.47
CA PHE A 63 -28.71 -1.14 -22.46
C PHE A 63 -27.26 -1.56 -22.77
N ASN A 64 -27.07 -2.59 -23.59
CA ASN A 64 -25.78 -3.24 -23.88
C ASN A 64 -24.63 -2.24 -24.15
N GLU A 65 -24.85 -1.28 -25.04
CA GLU A 65 -23.84 -0.31 -25.48
C GLU A 65 -23.39 0.60 -24.32
N SER A 66 -24.36 1.24 -23.64
CA SER A 66 -24.12 2.09 -22.48
C SER A 66 -23.49 1.31 -21.30
N HIS A 67 -23.94 0.07 -21.07
CA HIS A 67 -23.39 -0.79 -20.02
C HIS A 67 -21.93 -1.16 -20.31
N SER A 68 -21.63 -1.57 -21.54
CA SER A 68 -20.27 -1.92 -21.98
C SER A 68 -19.30 -0.74 -21.84
N ILE A 69 -19.72 0.46 -22.26
CA ILE A 69 -18.93 1.69 -22.09
C ILE A 69 -18.60 1.91 -20.61
N PHE A 70 -19.60 1.80 -19.72
CA PHE A 70 -19.38 2.00 -18.29
C PHE A 70 -18.41 0.99 -17.69
N GLN A 71 -18.53 -0.30 -18.04
CA GLN A 71 -17.63 -1.34 -17.51
C GLN A 71 -16.17 -1.11 -17.95
N ASN A 72 -15.96 -0.47 -19.10
CA ASN A 72 -14.62 -0.18 -19.66
C ASN A 72 -14.14 1.26 -19.37
N LYS A 73 -14.76 1.97 -18.42
CA LYS A 73 -14.46 3.38 -18.14
C LYS A 73 -12.98 3.69 -17.88
N HIS A 74 -12.27 2.78 -17.23
CA HIS A 74 -10.83 2.95 -16.92
C HIS A 74 -9.90 2.77 -18.11
N THR A 75 -10.41 2.27 -19.24
CA THR A 75 -9.62 2.16 -20.48
C THR A 75 -9.36 3.54 -21.10
N TYR A 76 -10.27 4.49 -20.91
CA TYR A 76 -10.26 5.78 -21.59
C TYR A 76 -10.10 6.98 -20.64
N TYR A 77 -10.38 6.82 -19.35
CA TYR A 77 -10.29 7.89 -18.35
C TYR A 77 -9.29 7.56 -17.24
N SER A 78 -8.46 8.55 -16.91
CA SER A 78 -7.53 8.54 -15.77
C SER A 78 -7.95 9.62 -14.77
N GLY A 79 -8.12 9.25 -13.50
CA GLY A 79 -8.59 10.16 -12.45
C GLY A 79 -9.07 9.40 -11.22
N THR A 80 -9.70 10.11 -10.28
CA THR A 80 -10.40 9.45 -9.18
C THR A 80 -11.66 8.74 -9.69
N GLU A 81 -12.11 7.69 -9.00
CA GLU A 81 -13.35 6.96 -9.38
C GLU A 81 -14.53 7.90 -9.59
N ASN A 82 -14.65 8.91 -8.72
CA ASN A 82 -15.74 9.87 -8.76
C ASN A 82 -15.69 10.78 -10.00
N GLU A 83 -14.50 11.24 -10.39
CA GLU A 83 -14.30 12.04 -11.60
C GLU A 83 -14.60 11.21 -12.85
N ILE A 84 -14.07 9.98 -12.91
CA ILE A 84 -14.28 9.06 -14.03
C ILE A 84 -15.77 8.78 -14.23
N VAL A 85 -16.48 8.43 -13.15
CA VAL A 85 -17.92 8.16 -13.19
C VAL A 85 -18.68 9.41 -13.65
N LYS A 86 -18.35 10.59 -13.12
CA LYS A 86 -19.01 11.82 -13.55
C LYS A 86 -18.84 12.07 -15.05
N TRP A 87 -17.61 12.03 -15.56
CA TRP A 87 -17.31 12.30 -16.95
C TRP A 87 -18.01 11.33 -17.90
N ILE A 88 -17.95 10.03 -17.59
CA ILE A 88 -18.53 9.01 -18.49
C ILE A 88 -20.06 9.06 -18.51
N LEU A 89 -20.70 9.40 -17.38
CA LEU A 89 -22.15 9.54 -17.29
C LEU A 89 -22.67 10.80 -18.01
N GLU A 90 -21.89 11.88 -18.02
CA GLU A 90 -22.27 13.15 -18.64
C GLU A 90 -21.99 13.18 -20.16
N ASP A 91 -21.03 12.39 -20.66
CA ASP A 91 -20.65 12.37 -22.07
C ASP A 91 -21.05 11.07 -22.80
N GLU A 92 -20.21 10.03 -22.73
CA GLU A 92 -20.31 8.85 -23.60
C GLU A 92 -21.59 8.04 -23.37
N ILE A 93 -21.97 7.85 -22.11
CA ILE A 93 -23.15 7.04 -21.77
C ILE A 93 -24.44 7.76 -22.15
N ASN A 94 -24.48 9.08 -22.00
CA ASN A 94 -25.63 9.89 -22.40
C ASN A 94 -25.84 9.85 -23.92
N LYS A 95 -24.75 9.82 -24.70
CA LYS A 95 -24.78 9.65 -26.16
C LYS A 95 -25.21 8.24 -26.58
N ALA A 96 -24.70 7.21 -25.89
CA ALA A 96 -24.97 5.80 -26.21
C ALA A 96 -26.37 5.35 -25.76
N PHE A 97 -26.97 6.03 -24.78
CA PHE A 97 -28.27 5.64 -24.23
C PHE A 97 -29.39 5.81 -25.27
N LYS A 98 -29.96 4.68 -25.68
CA LYS A 98 -31.13 4.63 -26.54
C LYS A 98 -32.37 4.47 -25.67
N LYS A 99 -33.13 5.56 -25.53
CA LYS A 99 -34.39 5.54 -24.79
C LYS A 99 -35.30 4.42 -25.33
N ASN A 100 -35.67 3.49 -24.48
CA ASN A 100 -36.64 2.44 -24.78
C ASN A 100 -37.93 2.67 -23.97
N GLN A 101 -38.95 1.84 -24.20
CA GLN A 101 -40.22 1.95 -23.47
C GLN A 101 -40.12 1.47 -22.00
N VAL A 102 -39.00 0.82 -21.63
CA VAL A 102 -38.87 0.04 -20.39
C VAL A 102 -38.24 0.88 -19.27
N SER A 103 -37.28 1.76 -19.56
CA SER A 103 -36.56 2.52 -18.54
C SER A 103 -36.20 3.94 -18.99
N SER A 104 -36.31 4.89 -18.07
CA SER A 104 -35.77 6.24 -18.23
C SER A 104 -34.24 6.24 -18.07
N TYR A 105 -33.57 7.29 -18.55
CA TYR A 105 -32.12 7.42 -18.31
C TYR A 105 -31.79 7.44 -16.81
N SER A 106 -32.61 8.11 -15.99
CA SER A 106 -32.39 8.14 -14.54
C SER A 106 -32.53 6.77 -13.88
N SER A 107 -33.45 5.91 -14.34
CA SER A 107 -33.61 4.56 -13.79
C SER A 107 -32.46 3.66 -14.25
N PHE A 108 -32.02 3.78 -15.51
CA PHE A 108 -30.79 3.13 -15.97
C PHE A 108 -29.57 3.50 -15.10
N ILE A 109 -29.37 4.78 -14.79
CA ILE A 109 -28.28 5.23 -13.92
C ILE A 109 -28.41 4.65 -12.50
N ALA A 110 -29.63 4.56 -11.97
CA ALA A 110 -29.87 3.95 -10.67
C ALA A 110 -29.51 2.45 -10.68
N ASP A 111 -29.97 1.70 -11.69
CA ASP A 111 -29.70 0.26 -11.82
C ASP A 111 -28.20 -0.02 -12.00
N LEU A 112 -27.51 0.81 -12.79
CA LEU A 112 -26.07 0.75 -12.98
C LEU A 112 -25.30 0.99 -11.67
N ALA A 113 -25.74 1.98 -10.88
CA ALA A 113 -25.14 2.30 -9.58
C ALA A 113 -25.33 1.16 -8.57
N VAL A 114 -26.54 0.57 -8.53
CA VAL A 114 -26.85 -0.56 -7.66
C VAL A 114 -26.04 -1.79 -8.07
N GLU A 115 -26.02 -2.14 -9.36
CA GLU A 115 -25.25 -3.27 -9.88
C GLU A 115 -23.76 -3.15 -9.50
N THR A 116 -23.17 -1.98 -9.74
CA THR A 116 -21.75 -1.74 -9.48
C THR A 116 -21.44 -1.84 -7.99
N SER A 117 -22.27 -1.22 -7.15
CA SER A 117 -22.11 -1.28 -5.68
C SER A 117 -22.20 -2.70 -5.15
N LEU A 118 -23.17 -3.49 -5.63
CA LEU A 118 -23.34 -4.87 -5.23
C LEU A 118 -22.19 -5.77 -5.70
N LYS A 119 -21.64 -5.55 -6.91
CA LYS A 119 -20.43 -6.25 -7.39
C LYS A 119 -19.20 -5.94 -6.53
N VAL A 120 -19.03 -4.69 -6.10
CA VAL A 120 -17.95 -4.31 -5.18
C VAL A 120 -18.13 -5.02 -3.83
N ALA A 121 -19.35 -5.05 -3.29
CA ALA A 121 -19.65 -5.76 -2.05
C ALA A 121 -19.37 -7.27 -2.17
N LEU A 122 -19.82 -7.90 -3.27
CA LEU A 122 -19.58 -9.32 -3.56
C LEU A 122 -18.09 -9.64 -3.63
N ASN A 123 -17.34 -8.89 -4.45
CA ASN A 123 -15.90 -9.10 -4.65
C ASN A 123 -15.14 -8.91 -3.35
N HIS A 124 -15.46 -7.87 -2.58
CA HIS A 124 -14.81 -7.59 -1.31
C HIS A 124 -15.11 -8.69 -0.28
N PHE A 125 -16.38 -9.09 -0.14
CA PHE A 125 -16.78 -10.16 0.78
C PHE A 125 -16.12 -11.51 0.44
N ASN A 126 -15.95 -11.80 -0.85
CA ASN A 126 -15.28 -13.00 -1.32
C ASN A 126 -13.76 -12.95 -1.07
N ASN A 127 -13.09 -11.88 -1.53
CA ASN A 127 -11.63 -11.77 -1.50
C ASN A 127 -11.06 -11.65 -0.08
N TYR A 128 -11.85 -11.14 0.87
CA TYR A 128 -11.43 -10.94 2.26
C TYR A 128 -12.15 -11.89 3.23
N SER A 129 -12.42 -13.13 2.80
CA SER A 129 -13.15 -14.14 3.60
C SER A 129 -12.56 -14.34 5.00
N GLY A 130 -11.23 -14.37 5.15
CA GLY A 130 -10.55 -14.49 6.44
C GLY A 130 -10.83 -13.33 7.40
N TYR A 131 -10.92 -12.10 6.87
CA TYR A 131 -11.32 -10.92 7.64
C TYR A 131 -12.75 -11.06 8.17
N TYR A 132 -13.68 -11.39 7.28
CA TYR A 132 -15.10 -11.52 7.62
C TYR A 132 -15.38 -12.73 8.52
N GLN A 133 -14.57 -13.78 8.43
CA GLN A 133 -14.62 -14.90 9.36
C GLN A 133 -14.29 -14.45 10.79
N LEU A 134 -13.28 -13.59 10.98
CA LEU A 134 -12.98 -13.05 12.32
C LEU A 134 -14.12 -12.18 12.85
N VAL A 135 -14.70 -11.34 12.00
CA VAL A 135 -15.89 -10.54 12.34
C VAL A 135 -17.03 -11.45 12.81
N TYR A 136 -17.27 -12.54 12.08
CA TYR A 136 -18.29 -13.55 12.44
C TYR A 136 -17.97 -14.26 13.75
N ASP A 137 -16.73 -14.71 13.92
CA ASP A 137 -16.32 -15.54 15.06
C ASP A 137 -16.37 -14.76 16.37
N LEU A 138 -16.06 -13.46 16.34
CA LEU A 138 -15.94 -12.58 17.51
C LEU A 138 -17.13 -11.63 17.71
N ASP A 139 -18.16 -11.72 16.85
CA ASP A 139 -19.34 -10.84 16.87
C ASP A 139 -19.01 -9.34 16.73
N LYS A 140 -17.89 -9.00 16.06
CA LYS A 140 -17.38 -7.62 15.88
C LYS A 140 -17.94 -6.93 14.64
N TYR A 141 -19.25 -6.92 14.52
CA TYR A 141 -19.94 -6.39 13.33
C TYR A 141 -19.69 -4.88 13.10
N GLU A 142 -19.27 -4.14 14.12
CA GLU A 142 -18.81 -2.75 14.02
C GLU A 142 -17.62 -2.58 13.06
N TYR A 143 -16.80 -3.62 12.87
CA TYR A 143 -15.67 -3.60 11.94
C TYR A 143 -16.04 -4.05 10.52
N PHE A 144 -17.31 -4.35 10.25
CA PHE A 144 -17.73 -4.76 8.91
C PHE A 144 -17.64 -3.58 7.91
N VAL A 145 -16.76 -3.65 6.91
CA VAL A 145 -16.54 -2.58 5.92
C VAL A 145 -16.26 -3.11 4.52
N PHE A 146 -16.90 -2.51 3.50
CA PHE A 146 -16.57 -2.74 2.09
C PHE A 146 -15.57 -1.70 1.59
N LYS A 147 -14.43 -1.56 2.28
CA LYS A 147 -13.33 -0.67 1.86
C LYS A 147 -12.11 -1.53 1.56
N TYR A 148 -11.53 -1.35 0.38
CA TYR A 148 -10.29 -2.02 0.02
C TYR A 148 -9.16 -1.60 0.98
N PHE A 149 -8.28 -2.55 1.28
CA PHE A 149 -7.09 -2.30 2.08
C PHE A 149 -6.00 -1.73 1.15
N GLU A 150 -6.14 -0.47 0.76
CA GLU A 150 -5.24 0.16 -0.21
C GLU A 150 -3.79 0.18 0.30
N GLY A 151 -2.87 -0.33 -0.52
CA GLY A 151 -1.43 -0.35 -0.22
C GLY A 151 -0.98 -1.34 0.86
N ILE A 152 -1.89 -2.10 1.49
CA ILE A 152 -1.57 -3.07 2.54
C ILE A 152 -2.40 -4.36 2.41
N ALA A 153 -1.86 -5.47 2.91
CA ALA A 153 -2.66 -6.69 3.12
C ALA A 153 -3.69 -6.46 4.25
N TYR A 154 -4.88 -7.08 4.17
CA TYR A 154 -5.92 -6.89 5.19
C TYR A 154 -5.49 -7.38 6.58
N GLU A 155 -4.61 -8.37 6.60
CA GLU A 155 -3.97 -8.92 7.80
C GLU A 155 -3.09 -7.89 8.52
N SER A 156 -2.61 -6.88 7.78
CA SER A 156 -1.83 -5.78 8.34
C SER A 156 -2.69 -4.68 8.96
N SER A 157 -4.00 -4.69 8.71
CA SER A 157 -4.93 -3.69 9.25
C SER A 157 -5.05 -3.77 10.77
N ILE A 158 -5.25 -2.62 11.40
CA ILE A 158 -5.39 -2.54 12.86
C ILE A 158 -6.62 -3.32 13.36
N PHE A 159 -7.71 -3.30 12.59
CA PHE A 159 -8.94 -4.04 12.91
C PHE A 159 -8.68 -5.55 12.95
N TYR A 160 -7.99 -6.08 11.94
CA TYR A 160 -7.66 -7.50 11.87
C TYR A 160 -6.73 -7.92 13.01
N LYS A 161 -5.69 -7.13 13.29
CA LYS A 161 -4.77 -7.41 14.41
C LYS A 161 -5.50 -7.44 15.75
N ASN A 162 -6.34 -6.44 16.04
CA ASN A 162 -7.10 -6.39 17.28
C ASN A 162 -8.03 -7.61 17.44
N MET A 163 -8.73 -8.00 16.38
CA MET A 163 -9.58 -9.19 16.38
C MET A 163 -8.76 -10.48 16.58
N MET A 164 -7.60 -10.61 15.93
CA MET A 164 -6.72 -11.76 16.12
C MET A 164 -6.20 -11.88 17.55
N ASP A 165 -5.93 -10.76 18.21
CA ASP A 165 -5.46 -10.71 19.60
C ASP A 165 -6.56 -11.16 20.56
N GLU A 166 -7.81 -10.78 20.31
CA GLU A 166 -8.97 -11.22 21.06
C GLU A 166 -9.28 -12.71 20.85
N LYS A 167 -9.18 -13.20 19.60
CA LYS A 167 -9.39 -14.63 19.29
C LYS A 167 -8.28 -15.53 19.86
N TYR A 168 -7.05 -15.01 19.93
CA TYR A 168 -5.88 -15.74 20.41
C TYR A 168 -5.14 -14.95 21.50
N PRO A 169 -5.73 -14.80 22.71
CA PRO A 169 -5.19 -13.95 23.76
C PRO A 169 -3.84 -14.43 24.27
N LYS A 170 -3.55 -15.74 24.20
CA LYS A 170 -2.21 -16.27 24.53
C LYS A 170 -1.13 -15.70 23.61
N LYS A 171 -1.42 -15.56 22.31
CA LYS A 171 -0.50 -14.94 21.34
C LYS A 171 -0.37 -13.43 21.56
N ALA A 172 -1.38 -12.79 22.14
CA ALA A 172 -1.33 -11.38 22.54
C ALA A 172 -0.47 -11.21 23.81
N ILE A 173 -0.68 -12.05 24.83
CA ILE A 173 0.12 -12.07 26.07
C ILE A 173 1.59 -12.40 25.79
N GLU A 174 1.87 -13.34 24.89
CA GLU A 174 3.23 -13.65 24.45
C GLU A 174 3.88 -12.47 23.73
N ARG A 175 3.12 -11.74 22.90
CA ARG A 175 3.57 -10.47 22.31
C ARG A 175 3.85 -9.41 23.36
N GLU A 176 2.95 -9.19 24.31
CA GLU A 176 3.14 -8.21 25.39
C GLU A 176 4.33 -8.57 26.31
N LYS A 177 4.52 -9.86 26.61
CA LYS A 177 5.68 -10.33 27.38
C LYS A 177 6.97 -10.06 26.61
N ARG A 178 7.01 -10.34 25.30
CA ARG A 178 8.15 -9.99 24.45
C ARG A 178 8.40 -8.48 24.44
N LEU A 179 7.35 -7.66 24.26
CA LEU A 179 7.42 -6.20 24.29
C LEU A 179 7.93 -5.63 25.62
N LYS A 180 7.48 -6.18 26.75
CA LYS A 180 7.92 -5.74 28.09
C LYS A 180 9.38 -6.10 28.38
N ILE A 181 9.83 -7.27 27.91
CA ILE A 181 11.24 -7.67 28.01
C ILE A 181 12.11 -6.73 27.17
N SER A 182 11.67 -6.40 25.94
CA SER A 182 12.32 -5.40 25.07
C SER A 182 12.30 -3.97 25.62
N ALA A 183 11.28 -3.59 26.41
CA ALA A 183 11.19 -2.28 27.05
C ALA A 183 12.11 -2.18 28.29
N SER A 184 12.36 -3.28 29.01
CA SER A 184 13.25 -3.28 30.19
C SER A 184 14.74 -3.16 29.85
N HIS A 185 15.10 -3.29 28.57
CA HIS A 185 16.48 -3.16 28.07
C HIS A 185 16.69 -1.93 27.18
N LYS A 186 15.69 -1.03 27.08
CA LYS A 186 15.82 0.26 26.38
C LYS A 186 16.06 1.40 27.38
N SER A 187 17.26 1.98 27.33
CA SER A 187 17.53 3.32 27.86
C SER A 187 16.57 4.35 27.26
N PRO A 188 16.22 5.44 27.97
CA PRO A 188 15.13 6.33 27.58
C PRO A 188 15.51 7.12 26.33
N GLY A 189 14.85 6.84 25.21
CA GLY A 189 15.09 7.54 23.96
C GLY A 189 14.20 7.11 22.80
N LYS A 190 13.03 7.74 22.72
CA LYS A 190 12.17 7.96 21.54
C LYS A 190 11.39 6.76 20.97
N GLU A 191 10.07 6.97 20.92
CA GLU A 191 9.02 6.15 20.35
C GLU A 191 9.07 6.13 18.81
N GLY A 192 8.70 4.99 18.20
CA GLY A 192 8.50 4.87 16.76
C GLY A 192 8.48 3.42 16.24
N GLU A 193 7.27 2.92 16.02
CA GLU A 193 6.82 1.90 15.05
C GLU A 193 7.21 0.39 15.17
N ASN A 194 6.16 -0.43 15.10
CA ASN A 194 6.13 -1.88 15.22
C ASN A 194 6.51 -2.58 13.90
N VAL A 195 7.59 -3.38 13.92
CA VAL A 195 7.93 -4.32 12.84
C VAL A 195 7.73 -5.76 13.34
N LEU A 196 6.99 -6.57 12.56
CA LEU A 196 6.87 -8.02 12.74
C LEU A 196 8.24 -8.69 12.58
N GLU A 197 8.76 -9.33 13.62
CA GLU A 197 10.00 -10.12 13.50
C GLU A 197 9.72 -11.63 13.48
N LYS A 198 10.02 -12.22 12.32
CA LYS A 198 10.48 -13.60 12.15
C LYS A 198 11.58 -13.89 13.19
N THR A 199 11.65 -15.12 13.71
CA THR A 199 12.81 -15.56 14.50
C THR A 199 14.05 -15.45 13.62
N ILE A 200 14.89 -14.48 13.98
CA ILE A 200 16.14 -14.11 13.32
C ILE A 200 17.25 -14.87 14.06
N SER A 201 18.13 -15.58 13.35
CA SER A 201 19.29 -16.24 13.97
C SER A 201 20.26 -15.18 14.56
N VAL A 202 21.19 -15.58 15.44
CA VAL A 202 22.20 -14.65 16.00
C VAL A 202 22.98 -13.91 14.89
N GLU A 203 23.28 -14.59 13.78
CA GLU A 203 23.91 -13.98 12.61
C GLU A 203 22.98 -12.99 11.90
N GLU A 204 21.66 -13.24 11.88
CA GLU A 204 20.68 -12.32 11.30
C GLU A 204 20.42 -11.10 12.22
N GLU A 205 20.58 -11.23 13.55
CA GLU A 205 20.47 -10.12 14.53
C GLU A 205 21.63 -9.15 14.35
N ASP A 206 22.86 -9.66 14.24
CA ASP A 206 24.06 -8.86 13.97
C ASP A 206 23.94 -8.11 12.63
N ILE A 207 23.38 -8.78 11.61
CA ILE A 207 23.09 -8.16 10.30
C ILE A 207 22.05 -7.05 10.44
N LEU A 208 20.99 -7.24 11.23
CA LEU A 208 19.95 -6.23 11.43
C LEU A 208 20.44 -5.03 12.23
N GLU A 209 21.24 -5.25 13.27
CA GLU A 209 21.89 -4.17 14.01
C GLU A 209 22.80 -3.35 13.09
N LEU A 210 23.59 -4.02 12.24
CA LEU A 210 24.42 -3.35 11.26
C LEU A 210 23.60 -2.58 10.22
N LEU A 211 22.49 -3.15 9.71
CA LEU A 211 21.55 -2.47 8.81
C LEU A 211 20.97 -1.20 9.46
N ASN A 212 20.58 -1.27 10.73
CA ASN A 212 20.02 -0.15 11.48
C ASN A 212 21.07 0.89 11.88
N SER A 213 22.36 0.54 11.88
CA SER A 213 23.45 1.46 12.19
C SER A 213 23.70 2.52 11.10
N PHE A 214 23.18 2.34 9.87
CA PHE A 214 23.35 3.31 8.79
C PHE A 214 22.56 4.60 9.07
N THR A 215 23.28 5.71 9.19
CA THR A 215 22.70 7.04 9.34
C THR A 215 22.09 7.52 8.02
N ASP A 216 21.15 8.47 8.09
CA ASP A 216 20.55 9.06 6.90
C ASP A 216 21.59 9.64 5.94
N LYS A 217 22.69 10.20 6.46
CA LYS A 217 23.76 10.76 5.62
C LYS A 217 24.45 9.70 4.78
N GLU A 218 24.68 8.54 5.38
CA GLU A 218 25.27 7.37 4.70
C GLU A 218 24.26 6.82 3.69
N LYS A 219 22.98 6.70 4.06
CA LYS A 219 21.90 6.28 3.15
C LYS A 219 21.78 7.21 1.93
N TYR A 220 21.80 8.54 2.10
CA TYR A 220 21.80 9.49 0.98
C TYR A 220 23.05 9.39 0.10
N LEU A 221 24.22 9.12 0.71
CA LEU A 221 25.44 8.87 -0.05
C LEU A 221 25.32 7.59 -0.88
N LEU A 222 24.71 6.52 -0.35
CA LEU A 222 24.45 5.29 -1.09
C LEU A 222 23.51 5.53 -2.28
N ILE A 223 22.39 6.26 -2.08
CA ILE A 223 21.48 6.61 -3.19
C ILE A 223 22.23 7.42 -4.27
N HIS A 224 23.10 8.35 -3.87
CA HIS A 224 23.94 9.11 -4.80
C HIS A 224 24.85 8.19 -5.64
N VAL A 225 25.51 7.22 -5.01
CA VAL A 225 26.39 6.26 -5.68
C VAL A 225 25.59 5.34 -6.61
N ILE A 226 24.43 4.84 -6.17
CA ILE A 226 23.53 4.01 -6.97
C ILE A 226 23.06 4.77 -8.22
N ASN A 227 22.61 6.01 -8.09
CA ASN A 227 22.19 6.84 -9.22
C ASN A 227 23.34 7.08 -10.22
N LYS A 228 24.59 7.21 -9.75
CA LYS A 228 25.78 7.30 -10.61
C LYS A 228 26.08 5.99 -11.34
N LEU A 229 25.88 4.84 -10.68
CA LEU A 229 26.12 3.52 -11.26
C LEU A 229 25.08 3.16 -12.32
N ILE A 230 23.80 3.42 -12.06
CA ILE A 230 22.70 3.17 -13.02
C ILE A 230 22.87 3.98 -14.32
N ARG A 231 23.47 5.17 -14.22
CA ARG A 231 23.75 6.02 -15.39
C ARG A 231 24.97 5.59 -16.20
N LYS A 232 25.74 4.60 -15.71
CA LYS A 232 26.88 4.01 -16.42
C LYS A 232 26.45 2.67 -17.02
N PRO A 233 27.13 2.16 -18.07
CA PRO A 233 26.86 0.83 -18.63
C PRO A 233 27.26 -0.33 -17.70
N THR A 234 27.48 -0.08 -16.41
CA THR A 234 27.88 -1.07 -15.43
C THR A 234 26.64 -1.74 -14.84
N THR A 235 26.51 -3.05 -15.02
CA THR A 235 25.38 -3.82 -14.49
C THR A 235 25.59 -4.11 -13.00
N ILE A 236 24.67 -3.68 -12.14
CA ILE A 236 24.65 -4.07 -10.73
C ILE A 236 23.91 -5.43 -10.63
N PRO A 237 24.49 -6.46 -10.00
CA PRO A 237 23.78 -7.71 -9.75
C PRO A 237 22.48 -7.47 -8.97
N VAL A 238 21.41 -8.21 -9.31
CA VAL A 238 20.10 -8.07 -8.66
C VAL A 238 20.19 -8.27 -7.15
N THR A 239 21.01 -9.22 -6.70
CA THR A 239 21.27 -9.50 -5.28
C THR A 239 21.86 -8.29 -4.55
N ASP A 240 22.77 -7.58 -5.19
CA ASP A 240 23.41 -6.39 -4.64
C ASP A 240 22.44 -5.22 -4.60
N LEU A 241 21.63 -5.07 -5.64
CA LEU A 241 20.55 -4.09 -5.67
C LEU A 241 19.54 -4.32 -4.54
N MET A 242 19.14 -5.57 -4.29
CA MET A 242 18.22 -5.91 -3.20
C MET A 242 18.80 -5.59 -1.82
N LYS A 243 20.08 -5.92 -1.58
CA LYS A 243 20.78 -5.55 -0.34
C LYS A 243 20.86 -4.04 -0.16
N LEU A 244 21.16 -3.29 -1.22
CA LEU A 244 21.23 -1.83 -1.19
C LEU A 244 19.87 -1.19 -0.89
N VAL A 245 18.80 -1.68 -1.52
CA VAL A 245 17.42 -1.23 -1.23
C VAL A 245 17.08 -1.48 0.25
N ARG A 246 17.49 -2.63 0.80
CA ARG A 246 17.28 -2.94 2.22
C ARG A 246 18.08 -2.03 3.16
N ILE A 247 19.33 -1.71 2.83
CA ILE A 247 20.20 -0.80 3.62
C ILE A 247 19.68 0.64 3.59
N VAL A 248 19.31 1.14 2.40
CA VAL A 248 18.77 2.48 2.23
C VAL A 248 17.42 2.60 2.96
N GLY A 249 16.60 1.56 2.87
CA GLY A 249 15.32 1.49 3.56
C GLY A 249 14.28 2.45 2.98
N THR A 250 13.22 2.69 3.75
CA THR A 250 12.15 3.62 3.40
C THR A 250 12.59 5.07 3.64
N TYR A 251 12.03 5.97 2.83
CA TYR A 251 12.26 7.40 2.92
C TYR A 251 10.97 8.06 3.44
N GLU A 252 11.04 8.68 4.62
CA GLU A 252 9.86 9.22 5.33
C GLU A 252 9.51 10.66 4.94
N ASP A 253 10.38 11.36 4.21
CA ASP A 253 10.14 12.76 3.86
C ASP A 253 9.26 12.87 2.61
N LEU A 254 7.95 13.01 2.86
CA LEU A 254 6.93 13.14 1.83
C LEU A 254 7.07 14.38 0.95
N ASP A 255 7.93 15.35 1.31
CA ASP A 255 8.16 16.56 0.52
C ASP A 255 8.62 16.25 -0.90
N ILE A 256 9.28 15.12 -1.13
CA ILE A 256 9.73 14.70 -2.47
C ILE A 256 8.57 14.46 -3.45
N PHE A 257 7.36 14.18 -2.95
CA PHE A 257 6.16 13.96 -3.77
C PHE A 257 5.33 15.22 -3.97
N ILE A 258 5.54 16.25 -3.13
CA ILE A 258 4.63 17.40 -3.02
C ILE A 258 5.32 18.70 -3.44
N LYS A 259 6.62 18.86 -3.14
CA LYS A 259 7.39 20.08 -3.42
C LYS A 259 8.24 19.91 -4.68
N ASN A 260 8.54 21.04 -5.33
CA ASN A 260 9.55 21.08 -6.39
C ASN A 260 10.87 20.47 -5.91
N SER A 261 11.47 19.60 -6.72
CA SER A 261 12.65 18.81 -6.36
C SER A 261 13.83 19.65 -5.83
N ASN A 262 14.03 20.85 -6.37
CA ASN A 262 15.08 21.77 -5.94
C ASN A 262 14.93 22.29 -4.49
N ASN A 263 13.71 22.23 -3.93
CA ASN A 263 13.41 22.68 -2.57
C ASN A 263 13.41 21.53 -1.55
N VAL A 264 13.69 20.30 -1.98
CA VAL A 264 13.69 19.11 -1.12
C VAL A 264 15.11 18.85 -0.61
N THR A 265 15.26 18.79 0.71
CA THR A 265 16.57 18.69 1.36
C THR A 265 17.29 17.38 1.01
N ALA A 266 16.59 16.24 1.00
CA ALA A 266 17.24 15.00 0.61
C ALA A 266 17.57 14.94 -0.88
N TYR A 267 16.74 15.51 -1.75
CA TYR A 267 17.09 15.62 -3.17
C TYR A 267 18.42 16.35 -3.34
N SER A 268 18.62 17.47 -2.62
CA SER A 268 19.90 18.19 -2.62
C SER A 268 21.06 17.36 -2.07
N LYS A 269 20.86 16.58 -1.00
CA LYS A 269 21.86 15.67 -0.43
C LYS A 269 22.24 14.54 -1.38
N VAL A 270 21.26 13.92 -2.04
CA VAL A 270 21.46 12.85 -3.03
C VAL A 270 22.11 13.39 -4.30
N SER A 271 21.69 14.56 -4.79
CA SER A 271 22.24 15.17 -6.00
C SER A 271 23.71 15.55 -5.82
N LYS A 272 24.03 16.25 -4.73
CA LYS A 272 25.41 16.70 -4.42
C LYS A 272 26.27 15.60 -3.78
N GLY A 273 25.67 14.53 -3.28
CA GLY A 273 26.36 13.45 -2.59
C GLY A 273 27.13 13.96 -1.37
N VAL A 274 28.36 13.48 -1.19
CA VAL A 274 29.22 13.92 -0.08
C VAL A 274 29.51 15.43 -0.10
N GLY A 275 29.49 16.06 -1.29
CA GLY A 275 29.75 17.50 -1.46
C GLY A 275 28.67 18.41 -0.86
N TYR A 276 27.55 17.85 -0.41
CA TYR A 276 26.56 18.59 0.38
C TYR A 276 27.06 18.93 1.79
N TYR A 277 27.94 18.11 2.37
CA TYR A 277 28.37 18.23 3.76
C TYR A 277 29.63 19.09 3.90
N LYS A 278 29.85 19.67 5.09
CA LYS A 278 31.11 20.37 5.42
C LYS A 278 32.31 19.45 5.23
N GLU A 279 33.43 19.97 4.69
CA GLU A 279 34.63 19.19 4.33
C GLU A 279 35.19 18.29 5.45
N GLU A 280 35.13 18.76 6.69
CA GLU A 280 35.51 18.03 7.91
C GLU A 280 34.69 16.75 8.16
N LYS A 281 33.47 16.68 7.60
CA LYS A 281 32.54 15.55 7.75
C LYS A 281 32.52 14.63 6.54
N GLN A 282 33.04 15.08 5.38
CA GLN A 282 32.95 14.34 4.13
C GLN A 282 33.68 12.99 4.20
N LEU A 283 34.97 12.98 4.59
CA LEU A 283 35.75 11.75 4.75
C LEU A 283 35.16 10.81 5.80
N LYS A 284 34.71 11.36 6.94
CA LYS A 284 34.11 10.56 8.01
C LYS A 284 32.87 9.79 7.53
N ILE A 285 32.02 10.44 6.72
CA ILE A 285 30.83 9.78 6.16
C ILE A 285 31.24 8.70 5.16
N ILE A 286 32.20 8.97 4.27
CA ILE A 286 32.68 7.99 3.28
C ILE A 286 33.29 6.77 3.99
N ASP A 287 34.22 6.98 4.92
CA ASP A 287 34.95 5.92 5.61
C ASP A 287 34.00 5.05 6.46
N SER A 288 33.07 5.68 7.18
CA SER A 288 32.05 4.96 7.95
C SER A 288 31.12 4.15 7.04
N THR A 289 30.75 4.68 5.87
CA THR A 289 29.90 3.97 4.89
C THR A 289 30.63 2.74 4.33
N ILE A 290 31.92 2.87 3.96
CA ILE A 290 32.74 1.77 3.45
C ILE A 290 32.90 0.67 4.50
N LEU A 291 33.20 1.06 5.75
CA LEU A 291 33.38 0.10 6.84
C LEU A 291 32.11 -0.75 7.04
N LYS A 292 30.93 -0.12 7.12
CA LYS A 292 29.67 -0.84 7.30
C LYS A 292 29.29 -1.67 6.08
N LEU A 293 29.59 -1.21 4.86
CA LEU A 293 29.31 -1.96 3.64
C LEU A 293 30.20 -3.19 3.42
N SER A 294 31.39 -3.22 4.04
CA SER A 294 32.34 -4.32 3.86
C SER A 294 31.75 -5.68 4.22
N THR A 295 30.85 -5.73 5.20
CA THR A 295 30.16 -6.95 5.67
C THR A 295 29.12 -7.50 4.68
N PHE A 296 28.62 -6.69 3.75
CA PHE A 296 27.53 -7.09 2.84
C PHE A 296 28.01 -7.62 1.48
N ASN A 297 29.33 -7.58 1.22
CA ASN A 297 29.97 -8.02 -0.02
C ASN A 297 29.38 -7.35 -1.28
N ILE A 298 29.23 -6.02 -1.27
CA ILE A 298 28.69 -5.22 -2.39
C ILE A 298 29.85 -4.49 -3.10
N GLU A 299 30.63 -5.24 -3.88
CA GLU A 299 31.91 -4.77 -4.45
C GLU A 299 31.78 -3.55 -5.34
N VAL A 300 30.77 -3.51 -6.21
CA VAL A 300 30.58 -2.42 -7.19
C VAL A 300 30.36 -1.07 -6.50
N VAL A 301 29.65 -1.07 -5.38
CA VAL A 301 29.39 0.16 -4.58
C VAL A 301 30.62 0.54 -3.76
N ASN A 302 31.27 -0.44 -3.12
CA ASN A 302 32.52 -0.22 -2.37
C ASN A 302 33.61 0.39 -3.27
N HIS A 303 33.76 -0.11 -4.49
CA HIS A 303 34.72 0.44 -5.45
C HIS A 303 34.41 1.90 -5.82
N GLN A 304 33.13 2.27 -6.01
CA GLN A 304 32.77 3.67 -6.26
C GLN A 304 33.00 4.57 -5.04
N LEU A 305 32.74 4.09 -3.82
CA LEU A 305 33.01 4.83 -2.59
C LEU A 305 34.52 5.04 -2.38
N LEU A 306 35.34 4.03 -2.66
CA LEU A 306 36.80 4.16 -2.64
C LEU A 306 37.30 5.18 -3.67
N ASN A 307 36.74 5.19 -4.88
CA ASN A 307 37.06 6.20 -5.88
C ASN A 307 36.66 7.62 -5.45
N LEU A 308 35.51 7.77 -4.77
CA LEU A 308 35.10 9.04 -4.17
C LEU A 308 36.04 9.48 -3.05
N ARG A 309 36.49 8.53 -2.21
CA ARG A 309 37.48 8.75 -1.16
C ARG A 309 38.81 9.25 -1.72
N ILE A 310 39.35 8.54 -2.72
CA ILE A 310 40.62 8.87 -3.39
C ILE A 310 40.54 10.26 -4.03
N LYS A 311 39.47 10.53 -4.79
CA LYS A 311 39.26 11.84 -5.42
C LYS A 311 39.24 12.96 -4.39
N HIS A 312 38.54 12.77 -3.28
CA HIS A 312 38.47 13.77 -2.22
C HIS A 312 39.83 14.03 -1.53
N LEU A 313 40.66 12.99 -1.38
CA LEU A 313 42.02 13.14 -0.84
C LEU A 313 42.94 13.88 -1.82
N GLN A 314 42.86 13.57 -3.12
CA GLN A 314 43.61 14.25 -4.18
C GLN A 314 43.21 15.73 -4.33
N ASP A 315 41.92 16.04 -4.24
CA ASP A 315 41.42 17.42 -4.27
C ASP A 315 41.96 18.22 -3.06
N LYS A 316 42.10 17.60 -1.88
CA LYS A 316 42.71 18.23 -0.70
C LYS A 316 44.22 18.44 -0.81
N GLU A 317 44.94 17.52 -1.46
CA GLU A 317 46.39 17.67 -1.70
C GLU A 317 46.69 18.75 -2.75
N ASN A 318 45.86 18.87 -3.78
CA ASN A 318 45.98 19.92 -4.80
C ASN A 318 45.63 21.33 -4.27
N ILE A 319 44.78 21.44 -3.23
CA ILE A 319 44.51 22.71 -2.53
C ILE A 319 45.67 23.08 -1.57
N ARG A 320 46.42 22.09 -1.07
CA ARG A 320 47.56 22.29 -0.15
C ARG A 320 48.92 22.46 -0.83
N LYS A 321 49.03 22.23 -2.14
CA LYS A 321 50.18 22.66 -2.94
C LYS A 321 49.89 24.06 -3.49
N PRO A 322 50.42 25.14 -2.90
CA PRO A 322 50.44 26.42 -3.60
C PRO A 322 51.27 26.26 -4.89
N LYS A 323 50.83 26.94 -5.95
CA LYS A 323 51.72 27.28 -7.07
C LYS A 323 52.90 28.11 -6.57
#